data_AF-A0AAW2T936-F1
#
_entry.id   AF-A0AAW2T936-F1
#
_cell.length_a   1.000
_cell.length_b   1.000
_cell.length_c   1.000
_cell.angle_alpha   90.00
_cell.angle_beta   90.00
_cell.angle_gamma   90.00
#
_symmetry.space_group_name_H-M   'P 1'
#
loop_
_entity.id
_entity.type
_entity.pdbx_description
1 polymer ?
#
loop_
_entity_poly.entity_id
_entity_poly.type
_entity_poly.pdbx_seq_one_letter_code
_entity_poly.pdbx_strand_id
1 'polypeptide(L)'
;MKEGYVVPDRHIRYAATKAFSGTNMTEGSFIRSHGVKMLSLVEKLEDLKTGLDNDTYIDLILQSLLSSYDPFIINYNMNRLEKTIHELINMLVQFWRQVCAGNFGRRGFHLQGERQEGPTLE
;
A
#
# COMPACT_ATOMS: atom_id res chain seq x y z
N MET A 1 -26.64 24.52 -25.66
CA MET A 1 -25.63 23.50 -26.04
C MET A 1 -24.40 23.73 -25.17
N LYS A 2 -24.11 22.81 -24.24
CA LYS A 2 -22.79 22.71 -23.62
C LYS A 2 -22.26 21.36 -24.04
N GLU A 3 -21.37 21.37 -25.02
CA GLU A 3 -20.59 20.22 -25.42
C GLU A 3 -19.75 19.82 -24.21
N GLY A 4 -20.23 18.84 -23.44
CA GLY A 4 -19.49 18.26 -22.34
C GLY A 4 -18.34 17.49 -22.94
N TYR A 5 -17.12 17.96 -22.72
CA TYR A 5 -15.91 17.28 -23.15
C TYR A 5 -15.89 15.89 -22.50
N VAL A 6 -16.26 14.85 -23.26
CA VAL A 6 -16.19 13.46 -22.80
C VAL A 6 -14.71 13.12 -22.77
N VAL A 7 -14.08 13.26 -21.60
CA VAL A 7 -12.70 12.79 -21.41
C VAL A 7 -12.73 11.28 -21.65
N PRO A 8 -12.00 10.77 -22.66
CA PRO A 8 -12.07 9.35 -22.95
C PRO A 8 -11.53 8.56 -21.76
N ASP A 9 -12.18 7.45 -21.45
CA ASP A 9 -11.83 6.56 -20.33
C ASP A 9 -10.32 6.20 -20.28
N ARG A 10 -9.69 6.04 -21.46
CA ARG A 10 -8.24 5.83 -21.60
C ARG A 10 -7.39 6.97 -21.03
N HIS A 11 -7.78 8.23 -21.23
CA HIS A 11 -7.02 9.38 -20.73
C HIS A 11 -7.11 9.48 -19.21
N ILE A 12 -8.29 9.21 -18.64
CA ILE A 12 -8.50 9.21 -17.19
C ILE A 12 -7.69 8.08 -16.55
N ARG A 13 -7.76 6.86 -17.11
CA ARG A 13 -6.94 5.72 -16.68
C ARG A 13 -5.45 6.02 -16.73
N TYR A 14 -4.96 6.52 -17.86
CA TYR A 14 -3.55 6.88 -18.00
C TYR A 14 -3.11 7.91 -16.95
N ALA A 15 -3.91 8.95 -16.72
CA ALA A 15 -3.60 9.98 -15.72
C ALA A 15 -3.57 9.41 -14.29
N ALA A 16 -4.53 8.54 -13.94
CA ALA A 16 -4.57 7.87 -12.65
C ALA A 16 -3.37 6.94 -12.45
N THR A 17 -3.04 6.11 -13.45
CA THR A 17 -1.91 5.18 -13.39
C THR A 17 -0.59 5.95 -13.28
N LYS A 18 -0.43 7.04 -14.04
CA LYS A 18 0.75 7.91 -13.96
C LYS A 18 0.86 8.59 -12.58
N ALA A 19 -0.25 9.02 -12.00
CA ALA A 19 -0.25 9.61 -10.67
C ALA A 19 0.12 8.59 -9.59
N PHE A 20 -0.38 7.35 -9.72
CA PHE A 20 -0.06 6.26 -8.80
C PHE A 20 1.42 5.87 -8.86
N SER A 21 1.94 5.54 -10.06
CA SER A 21 3.34 5.14 -10.21
C SER A 21 4.35 6.26 -9.96
N GLY A 22 3.94 7.53 -10.10
CA GLY A 22 4.78 8.69 -9.81
C GLY A 22 4.70 9.20 -8.37
N THR A 23 3.84 8.62 -7.52
CA THR A 23 3.71 9.06 -6.12
C THR A 23 4.77 8.38 -5.28
N ASN A 24 5.85 9.10 -4.99
CA ASN A 24 6.88 8.68 -4.04
C ASN A 24 6.70 9.39 -2.70
N MET A 25 7.05 8.69 -1.63
CA MET A 25 7.12 9.26 -0.29
C MET A 25 8.29 10.24 -0.23
N THR A 26 8.07 11.42 0.33
CA THR A 26 9.14 12.43 0.51
C THR A 26 9.68 12.37 1.93
N GLU A 27 10.96 12.70 2.10
CA GLU A 27 11.56 12.80 3.43
C GLU A 27 10.78 13.81 4.29
N GLY A 28 10.59 13.49 5.58
CA GLY A 28 9.78 14.29 6.50
C GLY A 28 8.26 14.18 6.33
N SER A 29 7.75 13.44 5.34
CA SER A 29 6.31 13.17 5.22
C SER A 29 5.83 12.08 6.18
N PHE A 30 4.57 12.16 6.62
CA PHE A 30 3.99 11.15 7.50
C PHE A 30 3.58 9.90 6.70
N ILE A 31 4.01 8.72 7.15
CA ILE A 31 3.64 7.45 6.52
C ILE A 31 2.12 7.25 6.41
N ARG A 32 1.37 7.74 7.40
CA ARG A 32 -0.10 7.67 7.39
C ARG A 32 -0.68 8.49 6.24
N SER A 33 -0.21 9.72 6.01
CA SER A 33 -0.71 10.54 4.90
C SER A 33 -0.33 9.94 3.55
N HIS A 34 0.87 9.36 3.44
CA HIS A 34 1.29 8.66 2.23
C HIS A 34 0.41 7.43 1.96
N GLY A 35 0.19 6.58 2.97
CA GLY A 35 -0.66 5.39 2.85
C GLY A 35 -2.10 5.72 2.44
N VAL A 36 -2.72 6.73 3.04
CA VAL A 36 -4.07 7.18 2.65
C VAL A 36 -4.10 7.65 1.19
N LYS A 37 -3.07 8.41 0.76
CA LYS A 37 -2.96 8.85 -0.64
C LYS A 37 -2.85 7.68 -1.62
N MET A 38 -2.05 6.66 -1.29
CA MET A 38 -1.92 5.46 -2.11
C MET A 38 -3.23 4.67 -2.18
N LEU A 39 -3.92 4.50 -1.05
CA LEU A 39 -5.22 3.84 -1.01
C LEU A 39 -6.24 4.52 -1.92
N SER A 40 -6.38 5.85 -1.82
CA SER A 40 -7.32 6.59 -2.67
C SER A 40 -6.97 6.51 -4.16
N LEU A 41 -5.69 6.36 -4.52
CA LEU A 41 -5.28 6.15 -5.91
C LEU A 41 -5.60 4.73 -6.39
N VAL A 42 -5.49 3.72 -5.53
CA VAL A 42 -5.91 2.34 -5.83
C VAL A 42 -7.41 2.26 -6.05
N GLU A 43 -8.22 2.78 -5.12
CA GLU A 43 -9.69 2.79 -5.23
C GLU A 43 -10.12 3.43 -6.57
N LYS A 44 -9.47 4.54 -6.94
CA LYS A 44 -9.69 5.21 -8.22
C LYS A 44 -9.32 4.33 -9.43
N LEU A 45 -8.26 3.54 -9.35
CA LEU A 45 -7.84 2.64 -10.43
C LEU A 45 -8.75 1.42 -10.54
N GLU A 46 -9.26 0.91 -9.42
CA GLU A 46 -10.27 -0.15 -9.36
C GLU A 46 -11.60 0.32 -9.98
N ASP A 47 -12.06 1.52 -9.64
CA ASP A 47 -13.26 2.14 -10.23
C ASP A 47 -13.16 2.28 -11.75
N LEU A 48 -11.94 2.59 -12.23
CA LEU A 48 -11.64 2.69 -13.66
C LEU A 48 -11.39 1.33 -14.33
N LYS A 49 -11.49 0.22 -13.58
CA LYS A 49 -11.32 -1.16 -14.09
C LYS A 49 -10.02 -1.32 -14.89
N THR A 50 -8.91 -0.81 -14.35
CA THR A 50 -7.59 -0.90 -15.00
C THR A 50 -7.11 -2.33 -15.18
N GLY A 51 -7.64 -3.29 -14.42
CA GLY A 51 -7.28 -4.71 -14.48
C GLY A 51 -5.95 -5.03 -13.81
N LEU A 52 -5.40 -4.10 -13.02
CA LEU A 52 -4.25 -4.39 -12.17
C LEU A 52 -4.68 -5.30 -11.01
N ASP A 53 -3.84 -6.28 -10.69
CA ASP A 53 -4.04 -7.13 -9.52
C ASP A 53 -3.55 -6.45 -8.23
N ASN A 54 -3.99 -7.01 -7.11
CA ASN A 54 -3.64 -6.52 -5.77
C ASN A 54 -2.12 -6.54 -5.52
N ASP A 55 -1.43 -7.56 -6.05
CA ASP A 55 0.03 -7.70 -5.89
C ASP A 55 0.78 -6.57 -6.61
N THR A 56 0.34 -6.20 -7.82
CA THR A 56 0.90 -5.06 -8.56
C THR A 56 0.71 -3.75 -7.80
N TYR A 57 -0.45 -3.54 -7.17
CA TYR A 57 -0.66 -2.37 -6.33
C TYR A 57 0.27 -2.36 -5.12
N ILE A 58 0.44 -3.51 -4.47
CA ILE A 58 1.35 -3.66 -3.32
C ILE A 58 2.79 -3.37 -3.73
N ASP A 59 3.27 -3.96 -4.84
CA ASP A 59 4.62 -3.75 -5.33
C ASP A 59 4.90 -2.27 -5.61
N LEU A 60 3.96 -1.57 -6.24
CA LEU A 60 4.06 -0.13 -6.51
C LEU A 60 4.02 0.71 -5.22
N ILE A 61 3.25 0.29 -4.22
CA ILE A 61 3.28 0.92 -2.90
C ILE A 61 4.63 0.71 -2.22
N LEU A 62 5.18 -0.50 -2.23
CA LEU A 62 6.49 -0.78 -1.64
C LEU A 62 7.60 0.01 -2.34
N GLN A 63 7.56 0.13 -3.66
CA GLN A 63 8.50 0.93 -4.46
C GLN A 63 8.42 2.44 -4.15
N SER A 64 7.27 2.93 -3.72
CA SER A 64 7.08 4.35 -3.39
C SER A 64 7.71 4.77 -2.06
N LEU A 65 8.14 3.81 -1.22
CA LEU A 65 8.63 4.09 0.12
C LEU A 65 10.07 4.64 0.10
N LEU A 66 10.43 5.36 1.15
CA LEU A 66 11.82 5.79 1.38
C LEU A 66 12.70 4.58 1.77
N SER A 67 14.00 4.65 1.49
CA SER A 67 14.97 3.61 1.87
C SER A 67 15.04 3.34 3.39
N SER A 68 14.60 4.28 4.23
CA SER A 68 14.42 4.04 5.67
C SER A 68 13.43 2.90 5.99
N TYR A 69 12.60 2.51 5.02
CA TYR A 69 11.67 1.39 5.11
C TYR A 69 12.23 0.08 4.53
N ASP A 70 13.48 0.04 4.06
CA ASP A 70 14.09 -1.21 3.53
C ASP A 70 13.96 -2.40 4.49
N PRO A 71 14.14 -2.25 5.83
CA PRO A 71 13.94 -3.38 6.74
C PRO A 71 12.48 -3.88 6.78
N PHE A 72 11.51 -2.99 6.58
CA PHE A 72 10.11 -3.37 6.43
C PHE A 72 9.89 -4.19 5.15
N ILE A 73 10.42 -3.71 4.02
CA ILE A 73 10.26 -4.34 2.70
C ILE A 73 10.87 -5.75 2.72
N ILE A 74 12.09 -5.90 3.25
CA ILE A 74 12.75 -7.20 3.40
C ILE A 74 11.88 -8.15 4.24
N ASN A 75 11.37 -7.67 5.38
CA ASN A 75 10.52 -8.50 6.25
C ASN A 75 9.18 -8.86 5.59
N TYR A 76 8.58 -7.94 4.84
CA TYR A 76 7.33 -8.17 4.12
C TYR A 76 7.51 -9.28 3.06
N ASN A 77 8.54 -9.14 2.22
CA ASN A 77 8.85 -10.10 1.16
C ASN A 77 9.18 -11.50 1.71
N MET A 78 9.87 -11.57 2.86
CA MET A 78 10.26 -12.83 3.47
C MET A 78 9.10 -13.58 4.13
N ASN A 79 8.11 -12.88 4.67
CA ASN A 79 6.99 -13.51 5.37
C ASN A 79 5.82 -13.89 4.45
N ARG A 80 5.87 -13.54 3.15
CA ARG A 80 4.85 -13.87 2.13
C ARG A 80 3.42 -13.85 2.68
N LEU A 81 3.05 -12.73 3.28
CA LEU A 81 1.71 -12.56 3.78
C LEU A 81 0.86 -12.12 2.59
N GLU A 82 -0.06 -12.96 2.12
CA GLU A 82 -1.18 -12.49 1.30
C GLU A 82 -1.93 -11.44 2.13
N LYS A 83 -1.85 -10.18 1.70
CA LYS A 83 -2.34 -9.04 2.44
C LYS A 83 -3.11 -8.12 1.52
N THR A 84 -4.16 -7.54 2.08
CA THR A 84 -4.87 -6.42 1.45
C THR A 84 -4.04 -5.15 1.56
N ILE A 85 -4.29 -4.18 0.68
CA ILE A 85 -3.62 -2.87 0.71
C ILE A 85 -3.89 -2.13 2.04
N HIS A 86 -5.07 -2.30 2.63
CA HIS A 86 -5.39 -1.78 3.95
C HIS A 86 -4.49 -2.36 5.05
N GLU A 87 -4.25 -3.68 5.03
CA GLU A 87 -3.34 -4.31 5.98
C GLU A 87 -1.90 -3.82 5.77
N LEU A 88 -1.45 -3.69 4.52
CA LEU A 88 -0.13 -3.13 4.20
C LEU A 88 0.07 -1.75 4.82
N ILE A 89 -0.89 -0.84 4.64
CA ILE A 89 -0.84 0.51 5.22
C ILE A 89 -0.81 0.47 6.75
N ASN A 90 -1.62 -0.41 7.37
CA ASN A 90 -1.61 -0.57 8.82
C ASN A 90 -0.25 -1.07 9.33
N MET A 91 0.37 -2.03 8.65
CA MET A 91 1.70 -2.54 9.00
C MET A 91 2.78 -1.46 8.85
N LEU A 92 2.73 -0.64 7.81
CA LEU A 92 3.63 0.50 7.62
C LEU A 92 3.53 1.53 8.77
N VAL A 93 2.31 1.84 9.19
CA VAL A 93 2.08 2.76 10.33
C VAL A 93 2.61 2.15 11.64
N GLN A 94 2.44 0.85 11.85
CA GLN A 94 2.97 0.16 13.02
C GLN A 94 4.50 0.10 13.02
N PHE A 95 5.11 -0.18 11.87
CA PHE A 95 6.56 -0.16 11.70
C PHE A 95 7.14 1.20 12.11
N TRP A 96 6.59 2.29 11.57
CA TRP A 96 7.04 3.65 11.90
C TRP A 96 6.91 3.96 13.39
N ARG A 97 5.81 3.55 14.03
CA ARG A 97 5.62 3.70 15.49
C ARG A 97 6.71 2.99 16.30
N GLN A 98 7.14 1.80 15.88
CA GLN A 98 8.20 1.06 16.57
C GLN A 98 9.56 1.74 16.41
N VAL A 99 9.84 2.28 15.21
CA VAL A 99 11.05 3.06 14.95
C VAL A 99 11.08 4.31 15.82
N CYS A 100 10.01 5.10 15.86
CA CYS A 100 9.92 6.29 16.73
C CYS A 100 10.02 5.95 18.23
N ALA A 101 9.51 4.79 18.65
CA ALA A 101 9.59 4.34 20.04
C ALA A 101 10.96 3.75 20.42
N GLY A 102 11.94 3.71 19.52
CA GLY A 102 13.27 3.16 19.77
C GLY A 102 13.28 1.64 19.99
N ASN A 103 12.22 0.94 19.57
CA ASN A 103 12.04 -0.50 19.81
C ASN A 103 12.60 -1.38 18.68
N PHE A 104 13.23 -0.77 17.67
CA PHE A 104 13.81 -1.47 16.53
C PHE A 104 14.97 -2.37 17.01
N GLY A 105 14.72 -3.68 17.12
CA GLY A 105 15.69 -4.70 17.56
C GLY A 105 15.36 -5.47 18.85
N ARG A 106 14.33 -5.09 19.63
CA ARG A 106 13.98 -5.79 20.89
C ARG A 106 12.75 -6.70 20.84
N ARG A 107 11.90 -6.54 19.82
CA ARG A 107 10.77 -7.43 19.54
C ARG A 107 10.80 -7.68 18.05
N GLY A 108 10.95 -8.95 17.64
CA GLY A 108 10.75 -9.32 16.24
C GLY A 108 9.41 -8.78 15.75
N PHE A 109 9.35 -8.33 14.50
CA PHE A 109 8.12 -7.86 13.87
C PHE A 109 7.07 -8.97 13.92
N HIS A 110 6.25 -9.00 14.98
CA HIS A 110 5.08 -9.87 15.03
C HIS A 110 4.00 -9.21 14.19
N LEU A 111 4.11 -9.39 12.88
CA LEU A 111 3.03 -9.09 11.95
C LEU A 111 1.95 -10.13 12.24
N GLN A 112 0.99 -9.76 13.07
CA GLN A 112 -0.13 -10.61 13.44
C GLN A 112 -0.97 -10.86 12.19
N GLY A 113 -0.69 -11.97 11.50
CA GLY A 113 -1.65 -12.63 10.64
C GLY A 113 -2.51 -13.48 11.54
N GLU A 114 -3.69 -12.99 11.91
CA GLU A 114 -4.69 -13.86 12.51
C GLU A 114 -5.10 -14.89 11.46
N ARG A 115 -4.50 -16.08 11.55
CA ARG A 115 -5.05 -17.28 10.96
C ARG A 115 -6.32 -17.58 11.77
N GLN A 116 -7.49 -17.27 11.19
CA GLN A 116 -8.71 -17.91 11.66
C GLN A 116 -8.58 -19.41 11.37
N GLU A 117 -8.15 -20.17 12.37
CA GLU A 117 -8.37 -21.60 12.36
C GLU A 117 -9.87 -21.82 12.56
N GLY A 118 -10.57 -22.08 11.46
CA GLY A 118 -11.95 -22.55 11.50
C GLY A 118 -12.03 -23.89 12.25
N PRO A 119 -13.14 -24.19 12.94
CA PRO A 119 -13.22 -25.34 13.80
C PRO A 119 -13.08 -26.64 13.00
N THR A 120 -12.15 -27.49 13.41
CA THR A 120 -12.11 -28.90 13.03
C THR A 120 -13.40 -29.54 13.52
N LEU A 121 -14.27 -29.92 12.58
CA LEU A 121 -15.40 -30.79 12.87
C LEU A 121 -14.85 -32.22 12.95
N GLU A 122 -14.94 -32.82 14.13
CA GLU A 122 -14.87 -34.27 14.31
C GLU A 122 -16.10 -34.97 13.73
#